data_AF-A0A942FY45-F1
#
_entry.id   AF-A0A942FY45-F1
#
_cell.length_a   1.000
_cell.length_b   1.000
_cell.length_c   1.000
_cell.angle_alpha   90.00
_cell.angle_beta   90.00
_cell.angle_gamma   90.00
#
_symmetry.space_group_name_H-M   'P 1'
#
loop_
_entity.id
_entity.type
_entity.pdbx_description
1 polymer ?
#
loop_
_entity_poly.entity_id
_entity_poly.type
_entity_poly.pdbx_seq_one_letter_code
_entity_poly.pdbx_strand_id
1 'polypeptide(L)' 'MVSKKVGKAVLRNRVRRRLREALRALLSGPEWSRTAAELLVVAKPEAAQADYQQLARDLRGALKKGKLL' A
#
# COMPACT_ATOMS: atom_id res chain seq x y z
N MET A 1 -7.44 -3.76 -2.27
CA MET A 1 -8.82 -3.26 -2.27
C MET A 1 -8.88 -1.84 -1.72
N VAL A 2 -9.66 -0.95 -2.37
CA VAL A 2 -9.97 0.39 -1.83
C VAL A 2 -11.50 0.54 -1.83
N SER A 3 -12.11 0.55 -0.65
CA SER A 3 -13.56 0.49 -0.48
C SER A 3 -14.22 1.85 -0.76
N LYS A 4 -15.56 1.87 -0.90
CA LYS A 4 -16.34 3.13 -1.01
C LYS A 4 -16.17 4.03 0.23
N LYS A 5 -15.84 3.46 1.40
CA LYS A 5 -15.63 4.22 2.65
C LYS A 5 -14.44 5.18 2.58
N VAL A 6 -13.49 4.97 1.67
CA VAL A 6 -12.34 5.87 1.43
C VAL A 6 -12.76 7.15 0.69
N GLY A 7 -13.90 7.15 0.00
CA GLY A 7 -14.45 8.34 -0.65
C GLY A 7 -14.81 8.15 -2.12
N LYS A 8 -14.94 9.28 -2.84
CA LYS A 8 -15.32 9.31 -4.26
C LYS A 8 -14.32 8.56 -5.14
N ALA A 9 -14.73 8.22 -6.36
CA ALA A 9 -13.90 7.45 -7.30
C ALA A 9 -12.50 8.04 -7.51
N VAL A 10 -12.38 9.37 -7.64
CA VAL A 10 -11.10 10.05 -7.85
C VAL A 10 -10.13 9.83 -6.67
N LEU A 11 -10.60 10.00 -5.42
CA LEU A 11 -9.77 9.75 -4.24
C LEU A 11 -9.38 8.28 -4.15
N ARG A 12 -10.32 7.35 -4.36
CA ARG A 12 -10.03 5.91 -4.34
C ARG A 12 -9.00 5.51 -5.39
N ASN A 13 -9.09 6.07 -6.59
CA ASN A 13 -8.14 5.81 -7.67
C ASN A 13 -6.77 6.39 -7.35
N ARG A 14 -6.71 7.60 -6.76
CA ARG A 14 -5.47 8.21 -6.30
C ARG A 14 -4.77 7.35 -5.24
N VAL A 15 -5.51 6.90 -4.21
CA VAL A 15 -4.98 6.00 -3.17
C VAL A 15 -4.51 4.69 -3.77
N ARG A 16 -5.31 4.07 -4.64
CA ARG A 16 -4.95 2.82 -5.33
C ARG A 16 -3.68 2.98 -6.17
N ARG A 17 -3.53 4.09 -6.89
CA ARG A 17 -2.32 4.38 -7.68
C ARG A 17 -1.10 4.53 -6.77
N ARG A 18 -1.19 5.33 -5.71
CA ARG A 18 -0.10 5.54 -4.75
C ARG A 18 0.35 4.25 -4.08
N LEU A 19 -0.59 3.42 -3.62
CA LEU A 19 -0.27 2.14 -3.00
C LEU A 19 0.41 1.16 -3.97
N ARG A 20 -0.01 1.13 -5.25
CA ARG A 20 0.66 0.31 -6.27
C ARG A 20 2.09 0.78 -6.54
N GLU A 21 2.30 2.09 -6.66
CA GLU A 21 3.64 2.63 -6.86
C GLU A 21 4.55 2.36 -5.66
N ALA A 22 4.04 2.55 -4.44
CA ALA A 22 4.79 2.24 -3.22
C ALA A 22 5.15 0.75 -3.15
N LEU A 23 4.20 -0.14 -3.48
CA LEU A 23 4.46 -1.58 -3.54
C LEU A 23 5.49 -1.90 -4.62
N ARG A 24 5.39 -1.33 -5.82
CA ARG A 24 6.36 -1.52 -6.91
C ARG A 24 7.77 -1.14 -6.47
N ALA A 25 7.92 0.03 -5.84
CA ALA A 25 9.22 0.47 -5.33
C ALA A 25 9.82 -0.49 -4.29
N LEU A 26 8.99 -1.06 -3.41
CA LEU A 26 9.43 -2.04 -2.41
C LEU A 26 9.82 -3.38 -3.05
N LEU A 27 9.00 -3.91 -3.96
CA LEU A 27 9.24 -5.19 -4.65
C LEU A 27 10.48 -5.14 -5.55
N SER A 28 10.85 -3.97 -6.06
CA SER A 28 12.08 -3.76 -6.83
C SER A 28 13.32 -3.53 -5.95
N GLY A 29 13.15 -3.40 -4.63
CA GLY A 29 14.24 -3.15 -3.69
C GLY A 29 14.96 -4.43 -3.23
N PRO A 30 16.19 -4.32 -2.71
CA PRO A 30 16.98 -5.46 -2.25
C PRO A 30 16.44 -6.11 -0.97
N GLU A 31 15.61 -5.40 -0.20
CA GLU A 31 15.01 -5.88 1.05
C GLU A 31 13.81 -6.82 0.83
N TRP A 32 13.27 -6.91 -0.39
CA TRP A 32 12.11 -7.76 -0.64
C TRP A 32 12.47 -9.24 -0.51
N SER A 33 11.77 -9.94 0.39
CA SER A 33 11.91 -11.38 0.51
C SER A 33 11.43 -12.05 -0.78
N ARG A 34 12.29 -12.87 -1.40
CA ARG A 34 11.93 -13.66 -2.61
C ARG A 34 10.93 -14.80 -2.33
N THR A 35 10.31 -14.82 -1.15
CA THR A 35 9.23 -15.75 -0.82
C THR A 35 8.03 -15.47 -1.74
N ALA A 36 7.50 -16.52 -2.38
CA ALA A 36 6.24 -16.43 -3.10
C ALA A 36 5.12 -16.09 -2.10
N ALA A 37 4.50 -14.91 -2.26
CA ALA A 37 3.43 -14.44 -1.40
C ALA A 37 2.32 -13.79 -2.23
N GLU A 38 1.07 -14.10 -1.90
CA GLU A 38 -0.09 -13.43 -2.44
C GLU A 38 -0.51 -12.29 -1.50
N LEU A 39 -0.54 -11.06 -2.01
CA LEU A 39 -0.77 -9.86 -1.21
C LEU A 39 -2.14 -9.23 -1.48
N LEU A 40 -2.96 -9.11 -0.44
CA LEU A 40 -4.16 -8.28 -0.46
C LEU A 40 -3.97 -7.02 0.40
N VAL A 41 -3.70 -5.89 -0.25
CA VAL A 41 -3.59 -4.58 0.44
C VAL A 41 -4.97 -3.94 0.60
N VAL A 42 -5.43 -3.72 1.83
CA VAL A 42 -6.72 -3.05 2.12
C VAL A 42 -6.47 -1.63 2.65
N ALA A 43 -6.97 -0.63 1.93
CA ALA A 43 -6.90 0.76 2.38
C ALA A 43 -8.01 1.05 3.41
N LYS A 44 -7.61 1.54 4.58
CA LYS A 44 -8.54 2.08 5.59
C LYS A 44 -9.07 3.46 5.16
N PRO A 45 -10.22 3.95 5.68
CA PRO A 45 -10.80 5.24 5.29
C PRO A 45 -9.82 6.43 5.39
N GLU A 46 -8.93 6.41 6.39
CA GLU A 46 -7.95 7.47 6.68
C GLU A 46 -6.93 7.64 5.53
N ALA A 47 -6.72 6.60 4.72
CA ALA A 47 -5.86 6.65 3.54
C ALA A 47 -6.28 7.72 2.51
N ALA A 48 -7.52 8.20 2.58
CA ALA A 48 -8.04 9.27 1.73
C ALA A 48 -7.27 10.59 1.89
N GLN A 49 -6.79 10.87 3.12
CA GLN A 49 -6.09 12.10 3.47
C GLN A 49 -4.57 11.93 3.47
N ALA A 50 -4.09 10.69 3.44
CA ALA A 50 -2.66 10.39 3.47
C ALA A 50 -1.95 10.83 2.18
N ASP A 51 -0.77 11.43 2.34
CA ASP A 51 0.17 11.65 1.27
C ASP A 51 0.85 10.34 0.84
N TYR A 52 1.67 10.41 -0.21
CA TYR A 52 2.37 9.23 -0.71
C TYR A 52 3.36 8.65 0.32
N GLN A 53 4.08 9.52 1.03
CA GLN A 53 5.13 9.11 1.96
C GLN A 53 4.53 8.41 3.18
N GLN A 54 3.40 8.90 3.69
CA GLN A 54 2.63 8.26 4.75
C GLN A 54 2.15 6.87 4.32
N LEU A 55 1.53 6.75 3.14
CA LEU A 55 1.08 5.46 2.61
C LEU A 55 2.23 4.46 2.41
N ALA A 56 3.38 4.93 1.91
CA ALA A 56 4.56 4.09 1.69
C ALA A 56 5.17 3.59 3.02
N ARG A 57 5.27 4.47 4.02
CA ARG A 57 5.72 4.10 5.38
C ARG A 57 4.79 3.08 6.02
N ASP A 58 3.49 3.30 5.96
CA ASP A 58 2.50 2.39 6.56
C ASP A 58 2.52 1.03 5.87
N LEU A 59 2.63 1.01 4.53
CA LEU A 59 2.75 -0.21 3.75
C LEU A 59 4.02 -1.00 4.14
N ARG A 60 5.17 -0.33 4.23
CA ARG A 60 6.43 -0.96 4.65
C ARG A 60 6.31 -1.53 6.07
N GLY A 61 5.70 -0.79 6.99
CA GLY A 61 5.44 -1.24 8.35
C GLY A 61 4.54 -2.47 8.41
N ALA A 62 3.48 -2.52 7.60
CA ALA A 62 2.59 -3.68 7.50
C ALA A 62 3.32 -4.93 6.96
N LEU A 63 4.15 -4.77 5.93
CA LEU A 63 4.92 -5.87 5.35
C LEU A 63 5.98 -6.42 6.31
N LYS A 64 6.68 -5.55 7.06
CA LYS A 64 7.61 -5.98 8.13
C LYS A 64 6.90 -6.78 9.22
N LYS A 65 5.71 -6.34 9.66
CA LYS A 65 4.89 -7.10 10.63
C LYS A 65 4.47 -8.46 10.07
N GLY A 66 4.23 -8.54 8.76
CA GLY A 66 3.95 -9.78 8.04
C GLY A 66 5.19 -10.64 7.73
N LYS A 67 6.39 -10.23 8.14
CA LYS A 67 7.68 -10.91 7.85
C LYS A 67 7.98 -11.08 6.35
N LEU A 68 7.52 -10.14 5.53
CA LEU A 68 7.76 -10.11 4.08
C LEU A 68 8.87 -9.12 3.67
N LEU A 69 9.34 -8.33 4.64
CA LEU A 69 10.46 -7.39 4.59
C LEU A 69 11.30 -7.52 5.86
#